data_AF-A0A101XXS5-F1
#
_entry.id   AF-A0A101XXS5-F1
#
_cell.length_a   1.000
_cell.length_b   1.000
_cell.length_c   1.000
_cell.angle_alpha   90.00
_cell.angle_beta   90.00
_cell.angle_gamma   90.00
#
_symmetry.space_group_name_H-M   'P 1'
#
loop_
_entity.id
_entity.type
_entity.pdbx_description
1 polymer ?
#
loop_
_entity_poly.entity_id
_entity_poly.type
_entity_poly.pdbx_seq_one_letter_code
_entity_poly.pdbx_strand_id
1 'polypeptide(L)'
;MGNVSADIEQGPELDFVASVVTESKPNAKIWSAVVQHQVDGLTAYRIRRDGGGKVWFEWLLGDQYFPHENGRGADLAWIEEWDNGQGAIDRFLRVERQELSGDDLSIKQLVYKMDGDTVGDLVDTQQYADDHGLDIPEDAELPDIGELLCGDVTNDETLRHPRGRSALRNIDTIQEEINWTITRDSIVFEKHGKPKLAIPRALWDTVANQNQRDYGARFVRGADLEVVSYDDKTGAIPQYITWDAKTTQSFGHVERLIRYMLAVSKTSVQAAGLEDAKGDTGIALLYLWIQSVIKAEAIKDKFDAAIKDAVRKCMLLENAIGSVKLKPVNPVIEWGDMLPKAESEKDGEESKKYADGVQSLETTVRRLHPDWSEEAIQAEIQKIQDDKAVDTLNPTYTQPPRVTV
;
A
#
# COMPACT_ATOMS: atom_id res chain seq x y z
N MET A 1 -2.25 -11.60 -3.28
CA MET A 1 -2.65 -12.04 -4.64
C MET A 1 -2.88 -13.53 -4.60
N GLY A 2 -3.79 -14.04 -5.43
CA GLY A 2 -3.88 -15.48 -5.69
C GLY A 2 -2.85 -15.89 -6.75
N ASN A 3 -3.08 -17.01 -7.43
CA ASN A 3 -2.19 -17.52 -8.46
C ASN A 3 -2.27 -16.65 -9.73
N VAL A 4 -1.12 -16.41 -10.35
CA VAL A 4 -1.01 -15.86 -11.71
C VAL A 4 -0.69 -17.03 -12.63
N SER A 5 -1.59 -17.35 -13.56
CA SER A 5 -1.40 -18.45 -14.51
C SER A 5 -1.65 -17.98 -15.93
N ALA A 6 -1.08 -18.69 -16.90
CA ALA A 6 -1.53 -18.57 -18.28
C ALA A 6 -2.98 -19.11 -18.38
N ASP A 7 -3.73 -18.65 -19.39
CA ASP A 7 -5.09 -19.11 -19.70
C ASP A 7 -5.13 -20.58 -20.22
N ILE A 8 -3.97 -21.23 -20.31
CA ILE A 8 -3.78 -22.58 -20.85
C ILE A 8 -3.24 -23.46 -19.73
N GLU A 9 -3.86 -24.62 -19.51
CA GLU A 9 -3.49 -25.55 -18.44
C GLU A 9 -2.11 -26.21 -18.67
N GLN A 10 -1.62 -26.26 -19.92
CA GLN A 10 -0.32 -26.83 -20.30
C GLN A 10 0.26 -26.10 -21.52
N GLY A 11 1.55 -25.76 -21.48
CA GLY A 11 2.27 -25.18 -22.63
C GLY A 11 3.54 -24.40 -22.26
N PRO A 12 4.42 -24.12 -23.24
CA PRO A 12 5.63 -23.33 -23.03
C PRO A 12 5.33 -21.90 -22.55
N GLU A 13 4.13 -21.38 -22.83
CA GLU A 13 3.67 -20.08 -22.32
C GLU A 13 3.47 -20.08 -20.80
N LEU A 14 2.96 -21.18 -20.22
CA LEU A 14 2.74 -21.28 -18.77
C LEU A 14 4.09 -21.35 -18.03
N ASP A 15 5.04 -22.12 -18.55
CA ASP A 15 6.40 -22.20 -18.01
C ASP A 15 7.11 -20.84 -18.07
N PHE A 16 6.92 -20.10 -19.17
CA PHE A 16 7.45 -18.74 -19.28
C PHE A 16 6.81 -17.79 -18.27
N VAL A 17 5.48 -17.77 -18.16
CA VAL A 17 4.78 -16.91 -17.17
C VAL A 17 5.23 -17.26 -15.75
N ALA A 18 5.37 -18.55 -15.42
CA ALA A 18 5.88 -18.99 -14.12
C ALA A 18 7.32 -18.51 -13.88
N SER A 19 8.19 -18.55 -14.90
CA SER A 19 9.55 -18.02 -14.81
C SER A 19 9.57 -16.51 -14.56
N VAL A 20 8.75 -15.75 -15.30
CA VAL A 20 8.63 -14.29 -15.16
C VAL A 20 8.10 -13.92 -13.78
N VAL A 21 7.10 -14.63 -13.26
CA VAL A 21 6.55 -14.40 -11.92
C VAL A 21 7.59 -14.71 -10.83
N THR A 22 8.38 -15.77 -11.02
CA THR A 22 9.43 -16.17 -10.07
C THR A 22 10.54 -15.12 -9.99
N GLU A 23 10.97 -14.57 -11.13
CA GLU A 23 12.03 -13.56 -11.18
C GLU A 23 11.52 -12.16 -10.78
N SER A 24 10.34 -11.77 -11.26
CA SER A 24 9.75 -10.45 -10.98
C SER A 24 9.27 -10.32 -9.52
N LYS A 25 8.95 -11.45 -8.86
CA LYS A 25 8.44 -11.54 -7.49
C LYS A 25 7.30 -10.54 -7.22
N PRO A 26 6.23 -10.53 -8.04
CA PRO A 26 5.16 -9.53 -7.94
C PRO A 26 4.49 -9.54 -6.56
N ASN A 27 4.33 -10.70 -5.93
CA ASN A 27 3.71 -10.81 -4.60
C ASN A 27 4.48 -10.06 -3.50
N ALA A 28 5.81 -10.02 -3.57
CA ALA A 28 6.63 -9.32 -2.59
C ALA A 28 6.65 -7.79 -2.82
N LYS A 29 6.65 -7.37 -4.09
CA LYS A 29 6.81 -5.97 -4.49
C LYS A 29 5.48 -5.22 -4.70
N ILE A 30 4.34 -5.92 -4.81
CA ILE A 30 3.06 -5.26 -5.06
C ILE A 30 2.66 -4.32 -3.92
N TRP A 31 2.96 -4.68 -2.67
CA TRP A 31 2.60 -3.85 -1.53
C TRP A 31 3.29 -2.49 -1.62
N SER A 32 4.60 -2.47 -1.85
CA SER A 32 5.35 -1.23 -2.05
C SER A 32 4.85 -0.45 -3.27
N ALA A 33 4.54 -1.13 -4.37
CA ALA A 33 4.03 -0.49 -5.59
C ALA A 33 2.68 0.20 -5.36
N VAL A 34 1.76 -0.46 -4.63
CA VAL A 34 0.45 0.09 -4.27
C VAL A 34 0.59 1.26 -3.31
N VAL A 35 1.50 1.18 -2.33
CA VAL A 35 1.77 2.28 -1.40
C VAL A 35 2.27 3.51 -2.15
N GLN A 36 3.28 3.36 -3.03
CA GLN A 36 3.79 4.48 -3.82
C GLN A 36 2.75 5.04 -4.80
N HIS A 37 1.94 4.17 -5.40
CA HIS A 37 0.81 4.61 -6.23
C HIS A 37 -0.17 5.49 -5.43
N GLN A 38 -0.41 5.19 -4.14
CA GLN A 38 -1.27 6.02 -3.29
C GLN A 38 -0.58 7.31 -2.82
N VAL A 39 0.72 7.28 -2.53
CA VAL A 39 1.47 8.43 -2.00
C VAL A 39 1.81 9.41 -3.11
N ASP A 40 2.46 8.95 -4.18
CA ASP A 40 2.95 9.78 -5.28
C ASP A 40 1.86 10.04 -6.33
N GLY A 41 0.87 9.15 -6.40
CA GLY A 41 -0.21 9.20 -7.37
C GLY A 41 0.09 8.50 -8.69
N LEU A 42 1.31 7.99 -8.86
CA LEU A 42 1.79 7.30 -10.05
C LEU A 42 2.85 6.27 -9.66
N THR A 43 2.76 5.08 -10.23
CA THR A 43 3.83 4.07 -10.21
C THR A 43 4.08 3.62 -11.63
N ALA A 44 5.34 3.40 -12.01
CA ALA A 44 5.68 2.89 -13.33
C ALA A 44 6.19 1.45 -13.24
N TYR A 45 6.26 0.77 -14.39
CA TYR A 45 6.97 -0.49 -14.53
C TYR A 45 7.82 -0.47 -15.80
N ARG A 46 8.94 -1.19 -15.74
CA ARG A 46 9.78 -1.47 -16.91
C ARG A 46 10.08 -2.95 -17.01
N ILE A 47 10.42 -3.38 -18.21
CA ILE A 47 10.72 -4.78 -18.53
C ILE A 47 12.18 -4.90 -18.89
N ARG A 48 12.82 -5.94 -18.38
CA ARG A 48 14.25 -6.20 -18.56
C ARG A 48 14.47 -7.65 -18.94
N ARG A 49 15.55 -7.86 -19.69
CA ARG A 49 16.08 -9.17 -20.04
C ARG A 49 17.56 -9.19 -19.71
N ASP A 50 17.99 -10.26 -19.06
CA ASP A 50 19.41 -10.50 -18.77
C ASP A 50 20.09 -11.19 -19.96
N GLY A 51 21.41 -11.11 -20.05
CA GLY A 51 22.22 -11.80 -21.04
C GLY A 51 22.04 -13.32 -20.99
N GLY A 52 21.66 -13.86 -19.82
CA GLY A 52 21.28 -15.27 -19.64
C GLY A 52 19.89 -15.66 -20.16
N GLY A 53 19.12 -14.74 -20.76
CA GLY A 53 17.80 -14.99 -21.34
C GLY A 53 16.64 -14.98 -20.34
N LYS A 54 16.86 -14.52 -19.12
CA LYS A 54 15.79 -14.34 -18.12
C LYS A 54 15.08 -13.02 -18.33
N VAL A 55 13.76 -13.04 -18.37
CA VAL A 55 12.92 -11.83 -18.52
C VAL A 55 12.15 -11.57 -17.23
N TRP A 56 12.14 -10.33 -16.77
CA TRP A 56 11.35 -9.89 -15.62
C TRP A 56 10.84 -8.48 -15.82
N PHE A 57 9.83 -8.11 -15.04
CA PHE A 57 9.41 -6.73 -14.89
C PHE A 57 9.71 -6.25 -13.48
N GLU A 58 9.91 -4.94 -13.35
CA GLU A 58 10.07 -4.31 -12.06
C GLU A 58 9.28 -3.02 -11.95
N TRP A 59 8.84 -2.73 -10.74
CA TRP A 59 8.16 -1.50 -10.39
C TRP A 59 9.19 -0.39 -10.16
N LEU A 60 8.90 0.77 -10.72
CA LEU A 60 9.67 1.99 -10.57
C LEU A 60 8.80 3.08 -9.96
N LEU A 61 9.46 4.05 -9.35
CA LEU A 61 8.79 5.23 -8.81
C LEU A 61 8.24 6.08 -9.97
N GLY A 62 7.12 6.75 -9.75
CA GLY A 62 6.48 7.58 -10.78
C GLY A 62 7.28 8.82 -11.18
N ASP A 63 8.21 9.27 -10.33
CA ASP A 63 9.17 10.35 -10.61
C ASP A 63 10.28 9.94 -11.57
N GLN A 64 10.50 8.63 -11.78
CA GLN A 64 11.47 8.10 -12.73
C GLN A 64 10.88 7.95 -14.13
N TYR A 65 9.56 8.07 -14.32
CA TYR A 65 8.88 7.81 -15.59
C TYR A 65 8.35 9.09 -16.25
N PHE A 66 8.86 9.38 -17.44
CA PHE A 66 8.56 10.57 -18.23
C PHE A 66 8.05 10.18 -19.63
N PRO A 67 6.73 10.04 -19.84
CA PRO A 67 6.16 9.83 -21.16
C PRO A 67 6.36 11.09 -22.00
N HIS A 68 6.69 10.90 -23.27
CA HIS A 68 6.86 11.98 -24.24
C HIS A 68 5.49 12.55 -24.63
N GLU A 69 5.43 13.86 -24.94
CA GLU A 69 4.18 14.53 -25.32
C GLU A 69 3.55 13.97 -26.61
N ASN A 70 4.37 13.36 -27.46
CA ASN A 70 3.92 12.72 -28.71
C ASN A 70 3.21 11.37 -28.47
N GLY A 71 3.24 10.83 -27.25
CA GLY A 71 2.68 9.52 -26.89
C GLY A 71 3.39 8.32 -27.53
N ARG A 72 4.57 8.54 -28.13
CA ARG A 72 5.35 7.52 -28.86
C ARG A 72 6.67 7.18 -28.19
N GLY A 73 6.95 7.77 -27.04
CA GLY A 73 8.16 7.49 -26.30
C GLY A 73 7.98 7.70 -24.81
N ALA A 74 8.93 7.17 -24.05
CA ALA A 74 9.06 7.43 -22.63
C ALA A 74 10.53 7.40 -22.22
N ASP A 75 10.91 8.31 -21.33
CA ASP A 75 12.21 8.35 -20.69
C ASP A 75 12.08 7.82 -19.26
N LEU A 76 12.93 6.85 -18.93
CA LEU A 76 13.10 6.30 -17.59
C LEU A 76 14.40 6.87 -17.01
N ALA A 77 14.30 7.73 -16.01
CA ALA A 77 15.45 8.46 -15.47
C ALA A 77 15.68 8.16 -13.98
N TRP A 78 16.93 7.91 -13.59
CA TRP A 78 17.32 7.73 -12.20
C TRP A 78 18.71 8.32 -11.93
N ILE A 79 18.95 8.69 -10.68
CA ILE A 79 20.21 9.29 -10.22
C ILE A 79 21.08 8.21 -9.57
N GLU A 80 22.34 8.16 -9.96
CA GLU A 80 23.38 7.32 -9.35
C GLU A 80 24.42 8.22 -8.67
N GLU A 81 24.80 7.83 -7.46
CA GLU A 81 25.80 8.53 -6.65
C GLU A 81 27.01 7.61 -6.44
N TRP A 82 28.20 8.08 -6.81
CA TRP A 82 29.45 7.34 -6.67
C TRP A 82 30.45 8.11 -5.81
N ASP A 83 31.10 7.42 -4.87
CA ASP A 83 32.21 7.97 -4.12
C ASP A 83 33.46 7.96 -5.00
N ASN A 84 34.05 9.12 -5.23
CA ASN A 84 35.27 9.25 -6.04
C ASN A 84 36.56 8.94 -5.26
N GLY A 85 36.44 8.42 -4.04
CA GLY A 85 37.59 8.05 -3.20
C GLY A 85 38.36 9.24 -2.63
N GLN A 86 37.96 10.47 -2.96
CA GLN A 86 38.49 11.72 -2.39
C GLN A 86 37.54 12.33 -1.36
N GLY A 87 36.46 11.61 -1.00
CA GLY A 87 35.43 12.08 -0.06
C GLY A 87 34.41 13.03 -0.70
N ALA A 88 34.37 13.11 -2.04
CA ALA A 88 33.33 13.80 -2.79
C ALA A 88 32.45 12.78 -3.51
N ILE A 89 31.16 13.09 -3.59
CA ILE A 89 30.16 12.24 -4.24
C ILE A 89 29.91 12.81 -5.63
N ASP A 90 30.29 12.05 -6.66
CA ASP A 90 29.93 12.37 -8.03
C ASP A 90 28.53 11.84 -8.33
N ARG A 91 27.69 12.68 -8.94
CA ARG A 91 26.31 12.35 -9.29
C ARG A 91 26.16 12.21 -10.80
N PHE A 92 25.44 11.19 -11.22
CA PHE A 92 25.15 10.93 -12.62
C PHE A 92 23.66 10.70 -12.81
N LEU A 93 23.10 11.27 -13.88
CA LEU A 93 21.73 11.01 -14.31
C LEU A 93 21.76 9.97 -15.42
N ARG A 94 21.19 8.81 -15.14
CA ARG A 94 20.96 7.73 -16.09
C ARG A 94 19.60 7.91 -16.72
N VAL A 95 19.53 7.85 -18.05
CA VAL A 95 18.27 7.94 -18.80
C VAL A 95 18.20 6.79 -19.80
N GLU A 96 17.20 5.93 -19.64
CA GLU A 96 16.79 4.97 -20.65
C GLU A 96 15.65 5.58 -21.46
N ARG A 97 15.92 5.90 -22.73
CA ARG A 97 14.93 6.44 -23.66
C ARG A 97 14.37 5.34 -24.52
N GLN A 98 13.06 5.16 -24.48
CA GLN A 98 12.31 4.28 -25.37
C GLN A 98 11.54 5.15 -26.37
N GLU A 99 11.76 4.94 -27.67
CA GLU A 99 11.07 5.69 -28.74
C GLU A 99 10.60 4.75 -29.86
N LEU A 100 9.32 4.87 -30.20
CA LEU A 100 8.67 4.12 -31.27
C LEU A 100 8.84 4.85 -32.61
N SER A 101 9.53 4.19 -33.54
CA SER A 101 9.70 4.64 -34.92
C SER A 101 8.89 3.76 -35.87
N GLY A 102 7.58 3.98 -35.92
CA GLY A 102 6.68 3.13 -36.69
C GLY A 102 6.32 1.87 -35.88
N ASP A 103 6.69 0.69 -36.41
CA ASP A 103 6.49 -0.61 -35.76
C ASP A 103 7.75 -1.12 -35.03
N ASP A 104 8.82 -0.30 -34.99
CA ASP A 104 10.09 -0.63 -34.35
C ASP A 104 10.28 0.18 -33.06
N LEU A 105 10.80 -0.48 -32.02
CA LEU A 105 11.14 0.14 -30.74
C LEU A 105 12.65 0.34 -30.65
N SER A 106 13.06 1.59 -30.46
CA SER A 106 14.45 1.93 -30.15
C SER A 106 14.61 2.19 -28.65
N ILE A 107 15.61 1.55 -28.04
CA ILE A 107 15.99 1.74 -26.63
C ILE A 107 17.41 2.29 -26.61
N LYS A 108 17.58 3.48 -26.02
CA LYS A 108 18.87 4.16 -25.90
C LYS A 108 19.23 4.39 -24.45
N GLN A 109 20.48 4.12 -24.08
CA GLN A 109 21.01 4.36 -22.73
C GLN A 109 21.92 5.60 -22.74
N LEU A 110 21.50 6.64 -22.04
CA LEU A 110 22.20 7.92 -21.95
C LEU A 110 22.68 8.17 -20.51
N VAL A 111 23.87 8.75 -20.37
CA VAL A 111 24.45 9.13 -19.07
C VAL A 111 24.81 10.60 -19.10
N TYR A 112 24.34 11.36 -18.13
CA TYR A 112 24.72 12.75 -17.96
C TYR A 112 25.44 12.93 -16.63
N LYS A 113 26.54 13.67 -16.62
CA LYS A 113 27.18 14.09 -15.36
C LYS A 113 26.34 15.18 -14.72
N MET A 114 26.09 15.10 -13.42
CA MET A 114 25.38 16.15 -12.69
C MET A 114 26.37 17.03 -11.91
N ASP A 115 26.11 18.34 -11.92
CA ASP A 115 26.76 19.30 -11.03
C ASP A 115 25.69 19.84 -10.05
N GLY A 116 25.67 19.26 -8.85
CA GLY A 116 24.61 19.51 -7.87
C GLY A 116 23.23 19.08 -8.37
N ASP A 117 22.35 20.06 -8.60
CA ASP A 117 20.99 19.86 -9.13
C ASP A 117 20.87 20.11 -10.64
N THR A 118 21.99 20.46 -11.30
CA THR A 118 22.01 20.73 -12.75
C THR A 118 22.56 19.56 -13.55
N VAL A 119 21.89 19.26 -14.66
CA VAL A 119 22.35 18.24 -15.62
C VAL A 119 23.44 18.88 -16.49
N GLY A 120 24.64 18.33 -16.42
CA GLY A 120 25.80 18.72 -17.21
C GLY A 120 25.93 17.92 -18.50
N ASP A 121 27.18 17.65 -18.89
CA ASP A 121 27.50 17.06 -20.18
C ASP A 121 27.13 15.57 -20.26
N LEU A 122 26.79 15.13 -21.49
CA LEU A 122 26.62 13.72 -21.82
C LEU A 122 27.98 13.01 -21.76
N VAL A 123 28.02 11.92 -21.00
CA VAL A 123 29.20 11.04 -20.86
C VAL A 123 29.01 9.81 -21.76
N ASP A 124 30.11 9.28 -22.28
CA ASP A 124 30.10 8.03 -23.04
C ASP A 124 29.68 6.87 -22.12
N THR A 125 28.59 6.20 -22.50
CA THR A 125 27.97 5.12 -21.74
C THR A 125 28.93 3.94 -21.52
N GLN A 126 29.81 3.63 -22.49
CA GLN A 126 30.77 2.53 -22.36
C GLN A 126 31.90 2.87 -21.38
N GLN A 127 32.44 4.09 -21.45
CA GLN A 127 33.48 4.54 -20.52
C GLN A 127 32.95 4.59 -19.09
N TYR A 128 31.72 5.07 -18.90
CA TYR A 128 31.06 5.05 -17.60
C TYR A 128 30.84 3.63 -17.05
N ALA A 129 30.46 2.69 -17.92
CA ALA A 129 30.30 1.28 -17.55
C ALA A 129 31.62 0.67 -17.05
N ASP A 130 32.71 0.91 -17.77
CA ASP A 130 34.05 0.41 -17.44
C ASP A 130 34.59 1.03 -16.14
N ASP A 131 34.42 2.35 -15.97
CA ASP A 131 34.93 3.08 -14.81
C ASP A 131 34.27 2.65 -13.49
N HIS A 132 32.98 2.29 -13.54
CA HIS A 132 32.19 1.90 -12.36
C HIS A 132 31.92 0.39 -12.26
N GLY A 133 32.43 -0.42 -13.21
CA GLY A 133 32.23 -1.87 -13.24
C GLY A 133 30.75 -2.28 -13.40
N LEU A 134 29.98 -1.50 -14.14
CA LEU A 134 28.55 -1.72 -14.39
C LEU A 134 28.33 -2.47 -15.70
N ASP A 135 27.39 -3.42 -15.71
CA ASP A 135 26.88 -4.02 -16.94
C ASP A 135 25.65 -3.24 -17.42
N ILE A 136 25.87 -2.34 -18.37
CA ILE A 136 24.82 -1.51 -18.96
C ILE A 136 24.42 -2.14 -20.30
N PRO A 137 23.13 -2.43 -20.53
CA PRO A 137 22.68 -2.96 -21.81
C PRO A 137 23.05 -2.02 -22.96
N GLU A 138 23.50 -2.58 -24.07
CA GLU A 138 23.73 -1.81 -25.29
C GLU A 138 22.42 -1.25 -25.85
N ASP A 139 22.54 -0.18 -26.63
CA ASP A 139 21.41 0.37 -27.39
C ASP A 139 20.81 -0.73 -28.28
N ALA A 140 19.49 -0.90 -28.16
CA ALA A 140 18.77 -1.99 -28.83
C ALA A 140 17.71 -1.42 -29.76
N GLU A 141 17.73 -1.87 -31.01
CA GLU A 141 16.63 -1.71 -31.95
C GLU A 141 15.87 -3.03 -32.03
N LEU A 142 14.63 -3.02 -31.55
CA LEU A 142 13.77 -4.19 -31.52
C LEU A 142 12.74 -4.07 -32.65
N PRO A 143 12.91 -4.85 -33.74
CA PRO A 143 11.97 -4.83 -34.85
C PRO A 143 10.65 -5.51 -34.46
N ASP A 144 9.55 -5.08 -35.09
CA ASP A 144 8.19 -5.62 -34.91
C ASP A 144 7.59 -5.45 -33.49
N ILE A 145 8.09 -4.50 -32.69
CA ILE A 145 7.50 -4.09 -31.42
C ILE A 145 6.87 -2.69 -31.56
N GLY A 146 5.57 -2.65 -31.82
CA GLY A 146 4.79 -1.39 -31.96
C GLY A 146 4.37 -0.73 -30.63
N GLU A 147 4.92 -1.14 -29.49
CA GLU A 147 4.51 -0.66 -28.16
C GLU A 147 5.71 -0.48 -27.22
N LEU A 148 5.60 0.42 -26.23
CA LEU A 148 6.65 0.65 -25.25
C LEU A 148 6.79 -0.54 -24.29
N LEU A 149 8.03 -0.91 -23.93
CA LEU A 149 8.34 -1.95 -22.93
C LEU A 149 8.32 -1.42 -21.48
N CYS A 150 7.71 -0.25 -21.31
CA CYS A 150 7.39 0.35 -20.03
C CYS A 150 5.92 0.77 -20.02
N GLY A 151 5.41 1.08 -18.83
CA GLY A 151 4.06 1.60 -18.65
C GLY A 151 3.87 2.19 -17.27
N ASP A 152 2.73 2.83 -17.06
CA ASP A 152 2.40 3.51 -15.83
C ASP A 152 1.02 3.10 -15.29
N VAL A 153 0.88 3.26 -13.97
CA VAL A 153 -0.33 3.01 -13.21
C VAL A 153 -0.66 4.29 -12.46
N THR A 154 -1.71 4.98 -12.90
CA THR A 154 -2.13 6.28 -12.37
C THR A 154 -3.18 6.10 -11.27
N ASN A 155 -3.08 6.89 -10.20
CA ASN A 155 -4.11 6.97 -9.16
C ASN A 155 -5.02 8.19 -9.39
N ASP A 156 -6.34 8.04 -9.26
CA ASP A 156 -7.31 9.15 -9.40
C ASP A 156 -7.03 10.11 -10.58
N GLU A 157 -6.76 9.54 -11.76
CA GLU A 157 -6.55 10.32 -12.98
C GLU A 157 -7.79 11.14 -13.36
N THR A 158 -7.56 12.34 -13.87
CA THR A 158 -8.62 13.19 -14.40
C THR A 158 -8.15 13.84 -15.67
N LEU A 159 -9.08 14.35 -16.48
CA LEU A 159 -8.76 15.07 -17.72
C LEU A 159 -7.78 16.25 -17.52
N ARG A 160 -7.71 16.83 -16.31
CA ARG A 160 -6.75 17.89 -15.96
C ARG A 160 -5.44 17.39 -15.39
N HIS A 161 -5.43 16.16 -14.85
CA HIS A 161 -4.28 15.53 -14.22
C HIS A 161 -4.18 14.09 -14.74
N PRO A 162 -3.65 13.91 -15.97
CA PRO A 162 -3.51 12.59 -16.56
C PRO A 162 -2.49 11.73 -15.81
N ARG A 163 -1.47 12.33 -15.19
CA ARG A 163 -0.43 11.64 -14.39
C ARG A 163 -0.90 11.17 -13.00
N GLY A 164 -2.21 11.17 -12.76
CA GLY A 164 -2.77 10.82 -11.46
C GLY A 164 -2.54 11.88 -10.36
N ARG A 165 -3.04 11.57 -9.16
CA ARG A 165 -2.97 12.41 -7.96
C ARG A 165 -2.80 11.54 -6.70
N SER A 166 -2.07 12.08 -5.74
CA SER A 166 -1.91 11.47 -4.42
C SER A 166 -3.26 11.27 -3.73
N ALA A 167 -3.42 10.12 -3.08
CA ALA A 167 -4.55 9.84 -2.20
C ALA A 167 -4.52 10.63 -0.90
N LEU A 168 -3.37 11.20 -0.52
CA LEU A 168 -3.18 12.04 0.67
C LEU A 168 -3.63 13.50 0.46
N ARG A 169 -4.01 13.84 -0.77
CA ARG A 169 -4.48 15.18 -1.11
C ARG A 169 -5.74 15.53 -0.30
N ASN A 170 -5.74 16.72 0.30
CA ASN A 170 -6.80 17.25 1.18
C ASN A 170 -6.94 16.50 2.51
N ILE A 171 -6.07 15.53 2.81
CA ILE A 171 -6.00 14.84 4.11
C ILE A 171 -4.92 15.48 4.97
N ASP A 172 -3.80 15.86 4.36
CA ASP A 172 -2.68 16.62 4.94
C ASP A 172 -3.13 17.77 5.85
N THR A 173 -3.95 18.68 5.31
CA THR A 173 -4.45 19.85 6.04
C THR A 173 -5.34 19.48 7.23
N ILE A 174 -6.14 18.41 7.11
CA ILE A 174 -6.99 17.92 8.19
C ILE A 174 -6.13 17.28 9.29
N GLN A 175 -5.12 16.50 8.90
CA GLN A 175 -4.18 15.87 9.82
C GLN A 175 -3.36 16.89 10.60
N GLU A 176 -2.90 17.96 9.94
CA GLU A 176 -2.24 19.07 10.60
C GLU A 176 -3.14 19.70 11.66
N GLU A 177 -4.39 20.03 11.34
CA GLU A 177 -5.33 20.64 12.28
C GLU A 177 -5.64 19.73 13.48
N ILE A 178 -5.75 18.41 13.26
CA ILE A 178 -5.89 17.42 14.33
C ILE A 178 -4.67 17.47 15.26
N ASN A 179 -3.45 17.44 14.72
CA ASN A 179 -2.21 17.47 15.49
C ASN A 179 -2.06 18.78 16.29
N TRP A 180 -2.38 19.91 15.67
CA TRP A 180 -2.39 21.22 16.32
C TRP A 180 -3.40 21.29 17.46
N THR A 181 -4.60 20.76 17.25
CA THR A 181 -5.67 20.77 18.26
C THR A 181 -5.29 19.89 19.47
N ILE A 182 -4.78 18.68 19.25
CA ILE A 182 -4.33 17.78 20.32
C ILE A 182 -3.18 18.40 21.13
N THR A 183 -2.23 19.05 20.43
CA THR A 183 -1.11 19.74 21.08
C THR A 183 -1.62 20.91 21.94
N ARG A 184 -2.55 21.71 21.43
CA ARG A 184 -3.16 22.81 22.17
C ARG A 184 -3.93 22.31 23.38
N ASP A 185 -4.69 21.22 23.24
CA ASP A 185 -5.45 20.64 24.34
C ASP A 185 -4.52 20.16 25.45
N SER A 186 -3.39 19.55 25.10
CA SER A 186 -2.37 19.11 26.07
C SER A 186 -1.78 20.28 26.86
N ILE A 187 -1.51 21.42 26.20
CA ILE A 187 -1.06 22.65 26.87
C ILE A 187 -2.14 23.19 27.82
N VAL A 188 -3.40 23.11 27.41
CA VAL A 188 -4.53 23.55 28.25
C VAL A 188 -4.70 22.64 29.47
N PHE A 189 -4.58 21.32 29.31
CA PHE A 189 -4.57 20.37 30.44
C PHE A 189 -3.44 20.65 31.42
N GLU A 190 -2.22 20.91 30.94
CA GLU A 190 -1.11 21.23 31.82
C GLU A 190 -1.36 22.53 32.62
N LYS A 191 -1.89 23.56 31.96
CA LYS A 191 -2.26 24.82 32.61
C LYS A 191 -3.39 24.65 33.61
N HIS A 192 -4.37 23.80 33.31
CA HIS A 192 -5.47 23.50 34.22
C HIS A 192 -5.00 22.72 35.45
N GLY A 193 -4.01 21.82 35.30
CA GLY A 193 -3.38 21.11 36.42
C GLY A 193 -2.53 22.01 37.33
N LYS A 194 -2.17 23.22 36.87
CA LYS A 194 -1.40 24.22 37.62
C LYS A 194 -2.18 25.55 37.72
N PRO A 195 -3.35 25.57 38.39
CA PRO A 195 -4.17 26.78 38.47
C PRO A 195 -3.42 27.91 39.18
N LYS A 196 -3.60 29.14 38.71
CA LYS A 196 -2.99 30.31 39.35
C LYS A 196 -3.87 30.76 40.50
N LEU A 197 -3.28 30.94 41.68
CA LEU A 197 -3.99 31.49 42.83
C LEU A 197 -3.94 33.02 42.80
N ALA A 198 -5.11 33.65 42.83
CA ALA A 198 -5.23 35.08 43.10
C ALA A 198 -5.29 35.28 44.62
N ILE A 199 -4.32 36.02 45.16
CA ILE A 199 -4.29 36.37 46.58
C ILE A 199 -4.36 37.90 46.78
N PRO A 200 -4.94 38.36 47.90
CA PRO A 200 -4.91 39.78 48.26
C PRO A 200 -3.47 40.29 48.35
N ARG A 201 -3.23 41.53 47.90
CA ARG A 201 -1.89 42.14 47.89
C ARG A 201 -1.23 42.17 49.27
N ALA A 202 -2.02 42.39 50.32
CA ALA A 202 -1.52 42.38 51.70
C ALA A 202 -0.91 41.02 52.08
N LEU A 203 -1.54 39.91 51.68
CA LEU A 203 -1.04 38.56 51.94
C LEU A 203 0.20 38.23 51.08
N TRP A 204 0.23 38.71 49.83
CA TRP A 204 1.40 38.59 48.98
C TRP A 204 2.62 39.26 49.61
N ASP A 205 2.45 40.49 50.10
CA ASP A 205 3.55 41.25 50.70
C ASP A 205 4.03 40.61 52.01
N THR A 206 3.15 40.03 52.83
CA THR A 206 3.57 39.33 54.06
C THR A 206 4.40 38.08 53.76
N VAL A 207 3.92 37.20 52.88
CA VAL A 207 4.63 35.94 52.55
C VAL A 207 5.93 36.24 51.79
N ALA A 208 5.90 37.19 50.85
CA ALA A 208 7.09 37.54 50.08
C ALA A 208 8.17 38.20 50.96
N ASN A 209 7.79 38.98 51.97
CA ASN A 209 8.74 39.55 52.94
C ASN A 209 9.31 38.50 53.89
N GLN A 210 8.54 37.45 54.22
CA GLN A 210 9.03 36.33 55.02
C GLN A 210 10.02 35.48 54.22
N ASN A 211 9.69 35.14 52.96
CA ASN A 211 10.60 34.43 52.07
C ASN A 211 11.85 35.24 51.72
N GLN A 212 11.79 36.57 51.67
CA GLN A 212 12.97 37.43 51.54
C GLN A 212 13.94 37.27 52.73
N ARG A 213 13.42 37.03 53.95
CA ARG A 213 14.24 36.80 55.14
C ARG A 213 14.84 35.38 55.15
N ASP A 214 14.04 34.41 54.74
CA ASP A 214 14.42 32.99 54.84
C ASP A 214 15.27 32.51 53.64
N TYR A 215 15.08 33.10 52.45
CA TYR A 215 15.70 32.68 51.19
C TYR A 215 16.41 33.80 50.43
N GLY A 216 16.42 35.03 50.94
CA GLY A 216 17.16 36.15 50.34
C GLY A 216 16.53 36.75 49.07
N ALA A 217 15.38 36.26 48.62
CA ALA A 217 14.66 36.78 47.45
C ALA A 217 13.15 36.86 47.69
N ARG A 218 12.51 37.85 47.04
CA ARG A 218 11.10 38.17 47.22
C ARG A 218 10.26 37.36 46.25
N PHE A 219 9.83 36.19 46.69
CA PHE A 219 8.93 35.31 45.94
C PHE A 219 7.91 34.65 46.88
N VAL A 220 6.85 34.12 46.31
CA VAL A 220 5.83 33.35 47.04
C VAL A 220 5.79 31.95 46.46
N ARG A 221 5.89 30.93 47.32
CA ARG A 221 5.76 29.52 46.91
C ARG A 221 4.32 29.07 47.11
N GLY A 222 3.87 28.15 46.26
CA GLY A 222 2.55 27.54 46.38
C GLY A 222 2.36 26.82 47.73
N ALA A 223 3.42 26.18 48.25
CA ALA A 223 3.39 25.46 49.53
C ALA A 223 3.11 26.37 50.73
N ASP A 224 3.56 27.63 50.68
CA ASP A 224 3.39 28.60 51.78
C ASP A 224 1.96 29.17 51.84
N LEU A 225 1.11 28.80 50.88
CA LEU A 225 -0.27 29.28 50.69
C LEU A 225 -1.32 28.17 50.80
N GLU A 226 -0.93 26.94 51.18
CA GLU A 226 -1.82 25.77 51.20
C GLU A 226 -2.92 25.84 52.27
N VAL A 227 -2.74 26.65 53.32
CA VAL A 227 -3.73 26.86 54.38
C VAL A 227 -3.86 28.36 54.66
N VAL A 228 -5.04 28.92 54.43
CA VAL A 228 -5.32 30.35 54.66
C VAL A 228 -6.61 30.52 55.45
N SER A 229 -6.61 31.40 56.44
CA SER A 229 -7.83 31.76 57.19
C SER A 229 -8.67 32.78 56.43
N TYR A 230 -9.99 32.71 56.56
CA TYR A 230 -10.90 33.73 56.04
C TYR A 230 -10.96 34.92 57.01
N ASP A 231 -10.95 36.15 56.48
CA ASP A 231 -11.23 37.36 57.27
C ASP A 231 -12.70 37.76 57.09
N ASP A 232 -13.49 37.59 58.17
CA ASP A 232 -14.92 37.92 58.23
C ASP A 232 -15.23 39.39 57.95
N LYS A 233 -14.26 40.30 58.09
CA LYS A 233 -14.49 41.75 57.99
C LYS A 233 -14.27 42.33 56.60
N THR A 234 -13.32 41.80 55.83
CA THR A 234 -12.98 42.29 54.49
C THR A 234 -13.52 41.42 53.36
N GLY A 235 -13.94 40.18 53.65
CA GLY A 235 -14.58 39.27 52.68
C GLY A 235 -13.69 38.85 51.51
N ALA A 236 -12.39 39.15 51.54
CA ALA A 236 -11.45 38.84 50.47
C ALA A 236 -10.93 37.40 50.63
N ILE A 237 -11.56 36.48 49.91
CA ILE A 237 -11.20 35.07 49.90
C ILE A 237 -10.18 34.85 48.77
N PRO A 238 -9.06 34.13 48.99
CA PRO A 238 -8.19 33.66 47.92
C PRO A 238 -9.00 32.85 46.90
N GLN A 239 -8.87 33.19 45.61
CA GLN A 239 -9.62 32.53 44.54
C GLN A 239 -8.66 31.87 43.55
N TYR A 240 -8.97 30.64 43.15
CA TYR A 240 -8.29 30.02 42.03
C TYR A 240 -8.80 30.64 40.74
N ILE A 241 -7.88 31.14 39.91
CA ILE A 241 -8.18 31.51 38.53
C ILE A 241 -8.15 30.22 37.73
N THR A 242 -9.32 29.65 37.49
CA THR A 242 -9.52 28.54 36.57
C THR A 242 -10.07 29.07 35.26
N TRP A 243 -9.54 28.56 34.14
CA TRP A 243 -10.14 28.78 32.83
C TRP A 243 -11.09 27.60 32.56
N ASP A 244 -12.37 27.88 32.27
CA ASP A 244 -13.29 26.92 31.63
C ASP A 244 -12.84 26.59 30.21
N ALA A 245 -12.00 25.56 30.10
CA ALA A 245 -11.40 25.12 28.84
C ALA A 245 -12.38 24.42 27.88
N LYS A 246 -13.62 24.11 28.29
CA LYS A 246 -14.61 23.33 27.51
C LYS A 246 -13.99 22.18 26.70
N THR A 247 -13.10 21.40 27.32
CA THR A 247 -12.30 20.35 26.66
C THR A 247 -13.16 19.32 25.93
N THR A 248 -14.36 19.03 26.43
CA THR A 248 -15.36 18.17 25.77
C THR A 248 -15.73 18.66 24.36
N GLN A 249 -15.81 19.97 24.14
CA GLN A 249 -16.11 20.52 22.81
C GLN A 249 -14.92 20.40 21.86
N SER A 250 -13.69 20.49 22.38
CA SER A 250 -12.47 20.28 21.60
C SER A 250 -12.35 18.83 21.13
N PHE A 251 -12.59 17.87 22.03
CA PHE A 251 -12.62 16.45 21.66
C PHE A 251 -13.69 16.13 20.61
N GLY A 252 -14.90 16.71 20.74
CA GLY A 252 -15.95 16.55 19.74
C GLY A 252 -15.64 17.23 18.40
N HIS A 253 -14.75 18.24 18.37
CA HIS A 253 -14.23 18.82 17.14
C HIS A 253 -13.20 17.89 16.48
N VAL A 254 -12.24 17.37 17.25
CA VAL A 254 -11.23 16.41 16.78
C VAL A 254 -11.88 15.15 16.21
N GLU A 255 -12.88 14.58 16.90
CA GLU A 255 -13.62 13.41 16.40
C GLU A 255 -14.26 13.70 15.03
N ARG A 256 -14.83 14.90 14.86
CA ARG A 256 -15.43 15.32 13.59
C ARG A 256 -14.39 15.47 12.48
N LEU A 257 -13.22 16.01 12.79
CA LEU A 257 -12.11 16.10 11.83
C LEU A 257 -11.64 14.70 11.41
N ILE A 258 -11.52 13.76 12.35
CA ILE A 258 -11.18 12.36 12.06
C ILE A 258 -12.25 11.73 11.14
N ARG A 259 -13.53 11.92 11.45
CA ARG A 259 -14.63 11.42 10.59
C ARG A 259 -14.59 12.03 9.18
N TYR A 260 -14.31 13.33 9.05
CA TYR A 260 -14.14 13.96 7.74
C TYR A 260 -12.91 13.44 6.99
N MET A 261 -11.79 13.23 7.68
CA MET A 261 -10.58 12.64 7.12
C MET A 261 -10.87 11.27 6.51
N LEU A 262 -11.58 10.41 7.25
CA LEU A 262 -11.97 9.07 6.81
C LEU A 262 -12.96 9.09 5.64
N ALA A 263 -13.91 10.03 5.64
CA ALA A 263 -14.83 10.22 4.53
C ALA A 263 -14.11 10.66 3.25
N VAL A 264 -13.13 11.56 3.35
CA VAL A 264 -12.31 12.02 2.22
C VAL A 264 -11.41 10.90 1.70
N SER A 265 -10.80 10.11 2.60
CA SER A 265 -9.93 8.99 2.24
C SER A 265 -10.69 7.77 1.68
N LYS A 266 -12.04 7.78 1.76
CA LYS A 266 -12.94 6.65 1.48
C LYS A 266 -12.64 5.44 2.38
N THR A 267 -12.16 5.69 3.59
CA THR A 267 -11.88 4.67 4.59
C THR A 267 -13.07 4.56 5.53
N SER A 268 -13.61 3.36 5.72
CA SER A 268 -14.71 3.15 6.66
C SER A 268 -14.22 3.32 8.10
N VAL A 269 -15.05 3.94 8.94
CA VAL A 269 -14.74 4.20 10.36
C VAL A 269 -14.53 2.89 11.12
N GLN A 270 -15.28 1.85 10.74
CA GLN A 270 -15.19 0.53 11.32
C GLN A 270 -13.93 -0.22 10.87
N ALA A 271 -13.47 -0.05 9.63
CA ALA A 271 -12.17 -0.61 9.21
C ALA A 271 -10.99 0.07 9.91
N ALA A 272 -11.15 1.34 10.31
CA ALA A 272 -10.17 2.06 11.12
C ALA A 272 -10.22 1.68 12.62
N GLY A 273 -11.14 0.79 13.04
CA GLY A 273 -11.26 0.31 14.42
C GLY A 273 -11.77 1.36 15.42
N LEU A 274 -12.38 2.45 14.94
CA LEU A 274 -12.90 3.53 15.79
C LEU A 274 -14.30 3.24 16.36
N GLU A 275 -15.03 2.32 15.74
CA GLU A 275 -16.36 1.88 16.18
C GLU A 275 -16.42 0.35 16.15
N ASP A 276 -17.10 -0.25 17.14
CA ASP A 276 -17.33 -1.70 17.16
C ASP A 276 -18.17 -2.13 15.95
N ALA A 277 -17.62 -3.03 15.14
CA ALA A 277 -18.32 -3.61 14.00
C ALA A 277 -19.41 -4.59 14.50
N LYS A 278 -20.62 -4.09 14.71
CA LYS A 278 -21.81 -4.93 14.99
C LYS A 278 -22.47 -5.42 13.69
N GLY A 279 -21.70 -6.13 12.87
CA GLY A 279 -22.20 -6.78 11.66
C GLY A 279 -22.30 -8.28 11.86
N ASP A 280 -23.48 -8.80 12.19
CA ASP A 280 -23.70 -10.24 12.44
C ASP A 280 -23.69 -11.09 11.14
N THR A 281 -23.65 -10.45 9.96
CA THR A 281 -23.64 -11.12 8.65
C THR A 281 -22.66 -10.44 7.69
N GLY A 282 -22.03 -11.20 6.78
CA GLY A 282 -21.07 -10.68 5.80
C GLY A 282 -21.64 -9.57 4.90
N ILE A 283 -22.94 -9.59 4.62
CA ILE A 283 -23.64 -8.54 3.85
C ILE A 283 -23.69 -7.22 4.64
N ALA A 284 -23.98 -7.27 5.95
CA ALA A 284 -23.99 -6.07 6.79
C ALA A 284 -22.58 -5.47 6.90
N LEU A 285 -21.55 -6.31 6.98
CA LEU A 285 -20.16 -5.87 6.99
C LEU A 285 -19.77 -5.20 5.65
N LEU A 286 -20.21 -5.77 4.52
CA LEU A 286 -19.99 -5.17 3.21
C LEU A 286 -20.63 -3.77 3.11
N TYR A 287 -21.86 -3.58 3.59
CA TYR A 287 -22.49 -2.25 3.59
C TYR A 287 -21.75 -1.23 4.46
N LEU A 288 -21.19 -1.66 5.60
CA LEU A 288 -20.36 -0.80 6.45
C LEU A 288 -19.05 -0.40 5.75
N TRP A 289 -18.46 -1.28 4.95
CA TRP A 289 -17.15 -1.07 4.32
C TRP A 289 -17.22 -0.71 2.85
N ILE A 290 -18.42 -0.49 2.30
CA ILE A 290 -18.66 -0.39 0.86
C ILE A 290 -17.75 0.62 0.16
N GLN A 291 -17.48 1.78 0.78
CA GLN A 291 -16.61 2.81 0.20
C GLN A 291 -15.15 2.36 0.11
N SER A 292 -14.67 1.62 1.11
CA SER A 292 -13.31 1.10 1.14
C SER A 292 -13.14 -0.07 0.18
N VAL A 293 -14.15 -0.94 0.09
CA VAL A 293 -14.17 -2.05 -0.87
C VAL A 293 -14.16 -1.52 -2.30
N ILE A 294 -15.02 -0.56 -2.64
CA ILE A 294 -15.04 0.06 -3.98
C ILE A 294 -13.69 0.69 -4.33
N LYS A 295 -13.04 1.36 -3.37
CA LYS A 295 -11.70 1.93 -3.60
C LYS A 295 -10.65 0.83 -3.81
N ALA A 296 -10.70 -0.24 -3.02
CA ALA A 296 -9.79 -1.38 -3.15
C ALA A 296 -9.98 -2.11 -4.49
N GLU A 297 -11.21 -2.32 -4.94
CA GLU A 297 -11.54 -2.89 -6.26
C GLU A 297 -11.00 -2.01 -7.39
N ALA A 298 -11.22 -0.70 -7.34
CA ALA A 298 -10.70 0.21 -8.37
C ALA A 298 -9.15 0.19 -8.46
N ILE A 299 -8.45 0.04 -7.33
CA ILE A 299 -6.99 -0.12 -7.31
C ILE A 299 -6.60 -1.49 -7.87
N LYS A 300 -7.27 -2.55 -7.43
CA LYS A 300 -7.06 -3.92 -7.92
C LYS A 300 -7.18 -3.98 -9.43
N ASP A 301 -8.24 -3.42 -10.02
CA ASP A 301 -8.49 -3.49 -11.47
C ASP A 301 -7.38 -2.80 -12.27
N LYS A 302 -6.83 -1.70 -11.75
CA LYS A 302 -5.68 -1.01 -12.36
C LYS A 302 -4.41 -1.85 -12.32
N PHE A 303 -4.12 -2.44 -11.17
CA PHE A 303 -2.95 -3.33 -11.03
C PHE A 303 -3.11 -4.64 -11.79
N ASP A 304 -4.34 -5.16 -11.90
CA ASP A 304 -4.67 -6.34 -12.72
C ASP A 304 -4.36 -6.08 -14.19
N ALA A 305 -4.83 -4.95 -14.73
CA ALA A 305 -4.51 -4.53 -16.10
C ALA A 305 -3.00 -4.33 -16.30
N ALA A 306 -2.33 -3.67 -15.36
CA ALA A 306 -0.89 -3.40 -15.44
C ALA A 306 -0.03 -4.67 -15.40
N ILE A 307 -0.34 -5.62 -14.52
CA ILE A 307 0.41 -6.89 -14.43
C ILE A 307 0.17 -7.73 -15.68
N LYS A 308 -1.07 -7.80 -16.19
CA LYS A 308 -1.37 -8.50 -17.45
C LYS A 308 -0.58 -7.89 -18.61
N ASP A 309 -0.57 -6.57 -18.70
CA ASP A 309 0.18 -5.86 -19.73
C ASP A 309 1.69 -6.06 -19.60
N ALA A 310 2.24 -5.98 -18.39
CA ALA A 310 3.65 -6.21 -18.12
C ALA A 310 4.09 -7.62 -18.54
N VAL A 311 3.33 -8.66 -18.16
CA VAL A 311 3.64 -10.05 -18.53
C VAL A 311 3.51 -10.25 -20.05
N ARG A 312 2.48 -9.69 -20.70
CA ARG A 312 2.34 -9.74 -22.16
C ARG A 312 3.55 -9.10 -22.85
N LYS A 313 3.99 -7.94 -22.39
CA LYS A 313 5.16 -7.25 -22.93
C LYS A 313 6.46 -8.02 -22.66
N CYS A 314 6.58 -8.76 -21.55
CA CYS A 314 7.68 -9.71 -21.35
C CYS A 314 7.71 -10.79 -22.44
N MET A 315 6.55 -11.31 -22.85
CA MET A 315 6.47 -12.29 -23.95
C MET A 315 6.86 -11.65 -25.30
N LEU A 316 6.49 -10.39 -25.54
CA LEU A 316 6.92 -9.65 -26.74
C LEU A 316 8.44 -9.47 -26.80
N LEU A 317 9.05 -9.10 -25.67
CA LEU A 317 10.51 -8.96 -25.58
C LEU A 317 11.23 -10.28 -25.85
N GLU A 318 10.72 -11.38 -25.30
CA GLU A 318 11.30 -12.71 -25.54
C GLU A 318 11.09 -13.18 -26.99
N ASN A 319 10.01 -12.79 -27.65
CA ASN A 319 9.81 -13.09 -29.07
C ASN A 319 10.76 -12.30 -29.99
N ALA A 320 11.13 -11.08 -29.61
CA ALA A 320 11.98 -10.21 -30.41
C ALA A 320 13.47 -10.56 -30.28
N ILE A 321 13.94 -10.86 -29.06
CA ILE A 321 15.35 -11.13 -28.78
C ILE A 321 15.64 -12.63 -28.60
N GLY A 322 14.67 -13.36 -28.06
CA GLY A 322 14.81 -14.76 -27.68
C GLY A 322 14.58 -15.75 -28.82
N SER A 323 14.77 -17.02 -28.48
CA SER A 323 14.68 -18.14 -29.42
C SER A 323 13.29 -18.78 -29.42
N VAL A 324 12.44 -18.44 -28.44
CA VAL A 324 11.14 -19.08 -28.20
C VAL A 324 10.05 -18.21 -28.79
N LYS A 325 9.27 -18.76 -29.73
CA LYS A 325 8.10 -18.10 -30.30
C LYS A 325 6.88 -18.39 -29.46
N LEU A 326 6.58 -17.50 -28.52
CA LEU A 326 5.40 -17.54 -27.67
C LEU A 326 4.25 -16.76 -28.33
N LYS A 327 3.01 -17.18 -28.11
CA LYS A 327 1.86 -16.35 -28.49
C LYS A 327 1.63 -15.31 -27.38
N PRO A 328 1.64 -14.00 -27.68
CA PRO A 328 1.35 -12.98 -26.69
C PRO A 328 -0.13 -13.10 -26.27
N VAL A 329 -0.37 -13.70 -25.10
CA VAL A 329 -1.69 -13.88 -24.50
C VAL A 329 -1.69 -13.21 -23.14
N ASN A 330 -2.79 -12.54 -22.79
CA ASN A 330 -2.93 -11.94 -21.47
C ASN A 330 -3.09 -13.06 -20.42
N PRO A 331 -2.27 -13.09 -19.36
CA PRO A 331 -2.43 -14.08 -18.30
C PRO A 331 -3.73 -13.85 -17.52
N VAL A 332 -4.22 -14.90 -16.86
CA VAL A 332 -5.32 -14.81 -15.92
C VAL A 332 -4.72 -14.63 -14.52
N ILE A 333 -5.17 -13.59 -13.82
CA ILE A 333 -4.74 -13.29 -12.46
C ILE A 333 -5.91 -13.57 -11.53
N GLU A 334 -5.73 -14.50 -10.61
CA GLU A 334 -6.69 -14.72 -9.55
C GLU A 334 -6.32 -13.83 -8.35
N TRP A 335 -7.29 -13.05 -7.88
CA TRP A 335 -7.13 -12.23 -6.70
C TRP A 335 -7.86 -12.85 -5.52
N GLY A 336 -7.27 -12.78 -4.33
CA GLY A 336 -7.94 -13.18 -3.10
C GLY A 336 -9.18 -12.32 -2.84
N ASP A 337 -10.09 -12.87 -2.03
CA ASP A 337 -11.27 -12.13 -1.57
C ASP A 337 -10.84 -10.91 -0.74
N MET A 338 -11.55 -9.79 -0.94
CA MET A 338 -11.24 -8.50 -0.32
C MET A 338 -11.73 -8.41 1.13
N LEU A 339 -12.72 -9.23 1.48
CA LEU A 339 -13.22 -9.31 2.84
C LEU A 339 -12.54 -10.47 3.59
N PRO A 340 -11.89 -10.20 4.75
CA PRO A 340 -11.47 -11.26 5.65
C PRO A 340 -12.71 -11.96 6.19
N LYS A 341 -13.09 -13.07 5.55
CA LYS A 341 -14.10 -13.99 6.07
C LYS A 341 -13.48 -14.89 7.13
N ALA A 342 -14.23 -15.18 8.19
CA ALA A 342 -13.85 -16.20 9.15
C ALA A 342 -13.70 -17.55 8.44
N GLU A 343 -12.74 -18.37 8.85
CA GLU A 343 -12.50 -19.70 8.26
C GLU A 343 -13.78 -20.55 8.27
N SER A 344 -14.57 -20.49 9.35
CA SER A 344 -15.84 -21.20 9.45
C SER A 344 -16.90 -20.79 8.42
N GLU A 345 -16.91 -19.53 7.98
CA GLU A 345 -17.84 -19.04 6.94
C GLU A 345 -17.34 -19.46 5.55
N LYS A 346 -16.02 -19.40 5.31
CA LYS A 346 -15.40 -19.88 4.07
C LYS A 346 -15.64 -21.38 3.88
N ASP A 347 -15.40 -22.18 4.92
CA ASP A 347 -15.57 -23.63 4.87
C ASP A 347 -17.02 -24.02 4.59
N GLY A 348 -17.97 -23.29 5.19
CA GLY A 348 -19.40 -23.46 4.95
C GLY A 348 -19.83 -23.11 3.52
N GLU A 349 -19.33 -22.00 2.97
CA GLU A 349 -19.60 -21.59 1.59
C GLU A 349 -19.03 -22.58 0.56
N GLU A 350 -17.76 -22.98 0.70
CA GLU A 350 -17.09 -23.87 -0.24
C GLU A 350 -17.67 -25.29 -0.19
N SER A 351 -17.98 -25.80 1.01
CA SER A 351 -18.68 -27.09 1.17
C SER A 351 -20.05 -27.08 0.52
N LYS A 352 -20.77 -25.95 0.62
CA LYS A 352 -22.09 -25.78 -0.01
C LYS A 352 -22.00 -25.68 -1.54
N LYS A 353 -21.04 -24.93 -2.10
CA LYS A 353 -20.82 -24.85 -3.55
C LYS A 353 -20.48 -26.20 -4.16
N TYR A 354 -19.71 -27.01 -3.45
CA TYR A 354 -19.42 -28.38 -3.83
C TYR A 354 -20.66 -29.28 -3.76
N ALA A 355 -21.45 -29.20 -2.68
CA ALA A 355 -22.70 -29.95 -2.54
C ALA A 355 -23.73 -29.58 -3.62
N ASP A 356 -23.78 -28.30 -4.00
CA ASP A 356 -24.66 -27.76 -5.05
C ASP A 356 -24.12 -28.07 -6.48
N GLY A 357 -22.94 -28.68 -6.60
CA GLY A 357 -22.35 -29.10 -7.87
C GLY A 357 -21.79 -27.95 -8.73
N VAL A 358 -21.62 -26.76 -8.15
CA VAL A 358 -21.13 -25.55 -8.84
C VAL A 358 -19.60 -25.54 -8.95
N GLN A 359 -18.91 -26.27 -8.06
CA GLN A 359 -17.45 -26.25 -7.96
C GLN A 359 -16.87 -27.67 -7.96
N SER A 360 -15.69 -27.83 -8.59
CA SER A 360 -14.98 -29.11 -8.59
C SER A 360 -14.38 -29.43 -7.22
N LEU A 361 -14.12 -30.72 -6.98
CA LEU A 361 -13.51 -31.19 -5.75
C LEU A 361 -12.10 -30.60 -5.58
N GLU A 362 -11.34 -30.52 -6.66
CA GLU A 362 -10.00 -29.94 -6.67
C GLU A 362 -9.99 -28.46 -6.29
N THR A 363 -10.85 -27.65 -6.91
CA THR A 363 -10.94 -26.22 -6.60
C THR A 363 -11.40 -25.99 -5.15
N THR A 364 -12.26 -26.87 -4.62
CA THR A 364 -12.73 -26.83 -3.22
C THR A 364 -11.58 -27.09 -2.25
N VAL A 365 -10.80 -28.16 -2.46
CA VAL A 365 -9.65 -28.50 -1.60
C VAL A 365 -8.57 -27.41 -1.67
N ARG A 366 -8.27 -26.90 -2.87
CA ARG A 366 -7.28 -25.83 -3.06
C ARG A 366 -7.69 -24.52 -2.35
N ARG A 367 -8.98 -24.19 -2.30
CA ARG A 367 -9.48 -23.00 -1.61
C ARG A 367 -9.56 -23.14 -0.09
N LEU A 368 -9.84 -24.34 0.40
CA LEU A 368 -9.81 -24.65 1.84
C LEU A 368 -8.39 -24.65 2.38
N HIS A 369 -7.42 -25.09 1.57
CA HIS A 369 -6.02 -25.20 1.96
C HIS A 369 -5.07 -24.47 0.99
N PRO A 370 -5.04 -23.12 1.04
CA PRO A 370 -4.23 -22.33 0.11
C PRO A 370 -2.71 -22.49 0.30
N ASP A 371 -2.25 -22.98 1.47
CA ASP A 371 -0.83 -23.19 1.78
C ASP A 371 -0.31 -24.57 1.38
N TRP A 372 -1.16 -25.45 0.82
CA TRP A 372 -0.78 -26.81 0.46
C TRP A 372 -0.11 -26.85 -0.91
N SER A 373 0.93 -27.68 -1.03
CA SER A 373 1.57 -27.93 -2.32
C SER A 373 0.63 -28.69 -3.26
N GLU A 374 0.87 -28.57 -4.57
CA GLU A 374 0.08 -29.27 -5.59
C GLU A 374 0.06 -30.79 -5.36
N GLU A 375 1.18 -31.37 -4.92
CA GLU A 375 1.31 -32.78 -4.56
C GLU A 375 0.43 -33.17 -3.35
N ALA A 376 0.34 -32.29 -2.34
CA ALA A 376 -0.50 -32.52 -1.17
C ALA A 376 -2.00 -32.41 -1.50
N ILE A 377 -2.37 -31.47 -2.38
CA ILE A 377 -3.73 -31.31 -2.88
C ILE A 377 -4.15 -32.56 -3.67
N GLN A 378 -3.31 -33.05 -4.58
CA GLN A 378 -3.58 -34.27 -5.34
C GLN A 378 -3.70 -35.51 -4.46
N ALA A 379 -2.85 -35.63 -3.43
CA ALA A 379 -2.92 -36.74 -2.47
C ALA A 379 -4.24 -36.73 -1.68
N GLU A 380 -4.73 -35.57 -1.27
CA GLU A 380 -5.99 -35.45 -0.54
C GLU A 380 -7.20 -35.73 -1.45
N ILE A 381 -7.17 -35.24 -2.70
CA ILE A 381 -8.20 -35.56 -3.71
C ILE A 381 -8.29 -37.08 -3.91
N GLN A 382 -7.14 -37.74 -4.05
CA GLN A 382 -7.08 -39.19 -4.22
C GLN A 382 -7.68 -39.91 -3.01
N LYS A 383 -7.32 -39.49 -1.79
CA LYS A 383 -7.92 -40.00 -0.55
C LYS A 383 -9.45 -39.87 -0.53
N ILE A 384 -9.97 -38.70 -0.89
CA ILE A 384 -11.41 -38.44 -0.89
C ILE A 384 -12.13 -39.29 -1.95
N GLN A 385 -11.49 -39.51 -3.11
CA GLN A 385 -12.04 -40.39 -4.15
C GLN A 385 -12.02 -41.86 -3.71
N ASP A 386 -10.95 -42.31 -3.07
CA ASP A 386 -10.82 -43.67 -2.54
C ASP A 386 -11.86 -43.92 -1.44
N ASP A 387 -12.07 -42.97 -0.53
CA ASP A 387 -13.10 -43.06 0.53
C ASP A 387 -14.53 -43.11 -0.07
N LYS A 388 -14.81 -42.31 -1.10
CA LYS A 388 -16.10 -42.38 -1.83
C LYS A 388 -16.31 -43.71 -2.54
N ALA A 389 -15.25 -44.28 -3.14
CA ALA A 389 -15.34 -45.57 -3.79
C ALA A 389 -15.65 -46.69 -2.80
N VAL A 390 -15.10 -46.62 -1.58
CA VAL A 390 -15.40 -47.55 -0.48
C VAL A 390 -16.85 -47.42 0.00
N ASP A 391 -17.41 -46.21 0.07
CA ASP A 391 -18.80 -45.99 0.53
C ASP A 391 -19.86 -46.50 -0.46
N THR A 392 -19.58 -46.44 -1.78
CA THR A 392 -20.46 -47.03 -2.82
C THR A 392 -20.50 -48.57 -2.83
N LEU A 393 -19.56 -49.23 -2.16
CA LEU A 393 -19.49 -50.69 -2.04
C LEU A 393 -20.31 -51.24 -0.85
N ASN A 394 -21.04 -50.39 -0.13
CA ASN A 394 -21.94 -50.79 0.94
C ASN A 394 -23.40 -50.90 0.42
N PRO A 395 -23.89 -52.08 0.02
CA PRO A 395 -25.28 -52.23 -0.41
C PRO A 395 -26.22 -51.93 0.77
N THR A 396 -27.04 -50.89 0.62
CA THR A 396 -28.15 -50.63 1.53
C THR A 396 -29.12 -51.81 1.41
N TYR A 397 -29.11 -52.72 2.38
CA TYR A 397 -30.06 -53.83 2.44
C TYR A 397 -31.47 -53.27 2.67
N THR A 398 -32.22 -53.03 1.59
CA THR A 398 -33.68 -52.89 1.69
C THR A 398 -34.25 -54.23 2.14
N GLN A 399 -34.56 -54.34 3.44
CA GLN A 399 -35.26 -55.51 3.96
C GLN A 399 -36.62 -55.65 3.26
N PRO A 400 -36.97 -56.82 2.70
CA PRO A 400 -38.27 -56.99 2.06
C PRO A 400 -39.41 -56.89 3.09
N PRO A 401 -40.59 -56.37 2.69
CA PRO A 401 -41.69 -56.11 3.60
C PRO A 401 -42.19 -57.41 4.25
N ARG A 402 -42.32 -57.40 5.58
CA ARG A 402 -42.89 -58.50 6.37
C ARG A 402 -44.34 -58.75 5.94
N VAL A 403 -44.62 -59.93 5.39
CA VAL A 403 -45.98 -60.42 5.18
C VAL A 403 -46.49 -60.95 6.53
N THR A 404 -47.57 -60.37 7.05
CA THR A 404 -48.32 -60.88 8.20
C THR A 404 -49.15 -62.10 7.78
N VAL A 405 -48.99 -63.23 8.47
CA VAL A 405 -49.97 -64.33 8.52
C VAL A 405 -50.81 -64.16 9.77
#